data_AF-A0A5J6U776-F1
#
_entry.id   AF-A0A5J6U776-F1
#
_cell.length_a   1.000
_cell.length_b   1.000
_cell.length_c   1.000
_cell.angle_alpha   90.00
_cell.angle_beta   90.00
_cell.angle_gamma   90.00
#
_symmetry.space_group_name_H-M   'P 1'
#
loop_
_entity.id
_entity.type
_entity.pdbx_description
1 polymer ?
#
loop_
_entity_poly.entity_id
_entity_poly.type
_entity_poly.pdbx_seq_one_letter_code
_entity_poly.pdbx_strand_id
1 'polypeptide(L)' 'MTIRPPDADPHADHPRWAVKPLRQLTTRELAEALEYLERNRPDDEVLGRALAGEFARRTAAEYHRTADRALPGMPRPTT' A
#
# COMPACT_ATOMS: atom_id res chain seq x y z
N MET A 1 27.97 30.64 -20.07
CA MET A 1 27.65 30.44 -18.64
C MET A 1 26.40 29.58 -18.58
N THR A 2 26.55 28.25 -18.63
CA THR A 2 25.42 27.32 -18.59
C THR A 2 25.02 27.10 -17.15
N ILE A 3 23.85 27.63 -16.78
CA ILE A 3 23.25 27.36 -15.48
C ILE A 3 22.72 25.93 -15.53
N ARG A 4 23.41 25.00 -14.83
CA ARG A 4 22.85 23.69 -14.50
C ARG A 4 21.66 23.93 -13.55
N PRO A 5 20.48 23.34 -13.80
CA PRO A 5 19.40 23.41 -12.83
C PRO A 5 19.88 22.82 -11.50
N PRO A 6 19.40 23.35 -10.36
CA PRO A 6 19.82 22.86 -9.05
C PRO A 6 19.49 21.37 -8.95
N ASP A 7 20.49 20.62 -8.51
CA ASP A 7 20.39 19.23 -8.10
C ASP A 7 19.08 19.04 -7.33
N ALA A 8 18.17 18.23 -7.87
CA ALA A 8 16.94 17.89 -7.19
C ALA A 8 17.34 17.27 -5.84
N ASP A 9 17.00 17.95 -4.75
CA ASP A 9 17.28 17.53 -3.38
C ASP A 9 16.86 16.05 -3.21
N PRO A 10 17.78 15.07 -3.09
CA PRO A 10 17.42 13.65 -3.08
C PRO A 10 16.65 13.24 -1.81
N HIS A 11 16.46 14.18 -0.89
CA HIS A 11 15.77 14.00 0.39
C HIS A 11 14.45 14.79 0.53
N ALA A 12 14.12 15.71 -0.39
CA ALA A 12 12.86 16.46 -0.33
C ALA A 12 11.64 15.67 -0.82
N ASP A 13 11.86 14.62 -1.63
CA ASP A 13 10.81 13.87 -2.32
C ASP A 13 10.50 12.50 -1.69
N HIS A 14 11.03 12.19 -0.50
CA HIS A 14 10.78 10.89 0.10
C HIS A 14 9.32 10.81 0.56
N PRO A 15 8.49 9.95 -0.05
CA PRO A 15 7.08 9.93 0.27
C PRO A 15 6.88 9.54 1.74
N ARG A 16 5.92 10.18 2.42
CA ARG A 16 5.72 10.03 3.87
C ARG A 16 5.43 8.60 4.33
N TRP A 17 5.03 7.72 3.41
CA TRP A 17 4.85 6.31 3.67
C TRP A 17 6.19 5.53 3.72
N ALA A 18 7.24 6.00 3.04
CA ALA A 18 8.51 5.28 2.92
C ALA A 18 9.35 5.25 4.21
N VAL A 19 9.05 6.14 5.17
CA VAL A 19 9.64 6.09 6.52
C VAL A 19 8.89 5.16 7.48
N LYS A 20 7.73 4.62 7.06
CA LYS A 20 6.89 3.76 7.90
C LYS A 20 7.19 2.29 7.64
N PRO A 21 7.14 1.43 8.67
CA PRO A 21 7.18 -0.01 8.44
C PRO A 21 5.91 -0.44 7.70
N LEU A 22 6.05 -1.40 6.78
CA LEU A 22 4.97 -1.87 5.90
C LEU A 22 3.66 -2.19 6.65
N ARG A 23 3.77 -2.81 7.84
CA ARG A 23 2.61 -3.16 8.67
C ARG A 23 1.80 -1.96 9.18
N GLN A 24 2.39 -0.77 9.19
CA GLN A 24 1.74 0.48 9.62
C GLN A 24 1.15 1.28 8.45
N LEU A 25 1.36 0.84 7.20
CA LEU A 25 0.78 1.47 6.03
C LEU A 25 -0.72 1.22 5.97
N THR A 26 -1.46 2.24 5.58
CA THR A 26 -2.87 2.11 5.20
C THR A 26 -3.00 1.48 3.82
N THR A 27 -4.18 0.94 3.49
CA THR A 27 -4.50 0.39 2.15
C THR A 27 -4.19 1.42 1.05
N ARG A 28 -4.51 2.69 1.31
CA ARG A 28 -4.22 3.79 0.38
C ARG A 28 -2.72 4.02 0.21
N GLU A 29 -1.96 4.12 1.30
CA GLU A 29 -0.50 4.32 1.22
C GLU A 29 0.21 3.14 0.56
N LEU A 30 -0.30 1.92 0.72
CA LEU A 30 0.21 0.73 0.03
C LEU A 30 0.00 0.82 -1.49
N ALA A 31 -1.15 1.34 -1.95
CA ALA A 31 -1.38 1.59 -3.38
C ALA A 31 -0.46 2.69 -3.92
N GLU A 32 -0.34 3.82 -3.21
CA GLU A 32 0.57 4.91 -3.58
C GLU A 32 2.04 4.44 -3.65
N ALA A 33 2.43 3.52 -2.77
CA ALA A 33 3.76 2.93 -2.76
C ALA A 33 4.02 2.00 -3.97
N LEU A 34 3.02 1.22 -4.39
CA LEU A 34 3.12 0.39 -5.60
C LEU A 34 3.25 1.25 -6.86
N GLU A 35 2.41 2.29 -7.00
CA GLU A 35 2.48 3.22 -8.12
C GLU A 35 3.83 3.96 -8.18
N TYR A 36 4.39 4.29 -7.01
CA TYR A 36 5.71 4.90 -6.93
C TYR A 36 6.81 3.93 -7.40
N LEU A 37 6.76 2.66 -7.02
CA LEU A 37 7.74 1.67 -7.46
C LEU A 37 7.68 1.44 -8.97
N GLU A 38 6.49 1.32 -9.54
CA GLU A 38 6.33 1.15 -11.00
C GLU A 38 6.97 2.30 -11.79
N ARG A 39 6.94 3.52 -11.24
CA ARG A 39 7.47 4.73 -11.90
C ARG A 39 8.96 4.97 -11.65
N ASN A 40 9.45 4.64 -10.46
CA ASN A 40 10.78 5.07 -10.00
C ASN A 40 11.76 3.92 -9.79
N ARG A 41 11.27 2.70 -9.52
CA ARG A 41 12.09 1.51 -9.21
C ARG A 41 11.42 0.23 -9.73
N PRO A 42 11.18 0.11 -11.04
CA PRO A 42 10.51 -1.06 -11.60
C PRO A 42 11.29 -2.36 -11.39
N ASP A 43 12.62 -2.27 -11.21
CA ASP A 43 13.49 -3.41 -10.99
C ASP A 43 13.48 -3.94 -9.53
N ASP A 44 12.88 -3.20 -8.59
CA ASP A 44 12.84 -3.58 -7.16
C ASP A 44 11.68 -4.54 -6.88
N GLU A 45 11.73 -5.71 -7.53
CA GLU A 45 10.66 -6.72 -7.50
C GLU A 45 10.40 -7.27 -6.09
N VAL A 46 11.44 -7.38 -5.26
CA VAL A 46 11.34 -7.88 -3.89
C VAL A 46 10.47 -6.94 -3.05
N LEU A 47 10.74 -5.63 -3.13
CA LEU A 47 9.95 -4.64 -2.42
C LEU A 47 8.52 -4.53 -2.99
N GLY A 48 8.39 -4.56 -4.31
CA GLY A 48 7.07 -4.58 -4.98
C GLY A 48 6.22 -5.78 -4.56
N ARG A 49 6.81 -6.97 -4.47
CA ARG A 49 6.11 -8.18 -4.03
C ARG A 49 5.69 -8.11 -2.56
N ALA A 50 6.54 -7.56 -1.70
CA ALA A 50 6.23 -7.38 -0.27
C ALA A 50 5.04 -6.43 -0.07
N LEU A 51 5.04 -5.30 -0.80
CA LEU A 51 3.93 -4.33 -0.77
C LEU A 51 2.63 -4.93 -1.29
N ALA A 52 2.67 -5.63 -2.43
CA ALA A 52 1.49 -6.28 -3.00
C ALA A 52 0.90 -7.34 -2.06
N GLY A 53 1.75 -8.10 -1.36
CA GLY A 53 1.31 -9.08 -0.37
C GLY A 53 0.61 -8.46 0.83
N GLU A 54 1.14 -7.35 1.37
CA GLU A 54 0.52 -6.64 2.49
C GLU A 54 -0.78 -5.95 2.06
N PHE A 55 -0.83 -5.36 0.86
CA PHE A 55 -2.05 -4.80 0.27
C PHE A 55 -3.14 -5.86 0.17
N ALA A 56 -2.84 -7.03 -0.41
CA ALA A 56 -3.79 -8.14 -0.51
C ALA A 56 -4.31 -8.59 0.87
N ARG A 57 -3.44 -8.70 1.88
CA ARG A 57 -3.86 -9.07 3.25
C ARG A 57 -4.77 -8.01 3.88
N ARG A 58 -4.43 -6.73 3.76
CA ARG A 58 -5.20 -5.61 4.31
C ARG A 58 -6.59 -5.53 3.67
N THR A 59 -6.62 -5.58 2.34
CA THR A 59 -7.87 -5.59 1.57
C THR A 59 -8.74 -6.79 1.95
N ALA A 60 -8.17 -8.00 2.03
CA ALA A 60 -8.91 -9.18 2.48
C ALA A 60 -9.49 -9.00 3.90
N ALA A 61 -8.71 -8.45 4.83
CA ALA A 61 -9.18 -8.19 6.19
C ALA A 61 -10.34 -7.16 6.24
N GLU A 62 -10.30 -6.13 5.40
CA GLU A 62 -11.38 -5.14 5.28
C GLU A 62 -12.66 -5.77 4.69
N TYR A 63 -12.52 -6.61 3.67
CA TYR A 63 -13.64 -7.39 3.12
C TYR A 63 -14.24 -8.34 4.17
N HIS A 64 -13.42 -9.05 4.94
CA HIS A 64 -13.91 -9.92 6.02
C HIS A 64 -14.68 -9.15 7.10
N ARG A 65 -14.22 -7.97 7.53
CA ARG A 65 -14.98 -7.13 8.48
C ARG A 65 -16.31 -6.66 7.90
N THR A 66 -16.33 -6.33 6.62
CA THR A 66 -17.54 -5.87 5.94
C THR A 66 -18.54 -7.02 5.81
N ALA A 67 -18.07 -8.22 5.48
CA ALA A 67 -18.89 -9.43 5.40
C ALA A 67 -19.45 -9.85 6.77
N ASP A 68 -18.64 -9.76 7.83
CA ASP A 68 -19.08 -10.01 9.22
C ASP A 68 -20.18 -9.03 9.65
N ARG A 69 -20.00 -7.74 9.35
CA ARG A 69 -21.01 -6.70 9.62
C ARG A 69 -22.28 -6.85 8.78
N ALA A 70 -22.18 -7.44 7.58
CA ALA A 70 -23.31 -7.67 6.68
C ALA A 70 -24.19 -8.86 7.08
N LEU A 71 -23.79 -9.66 8.07
CA LEU A 71 -24.58 -10.78 8.60
C LEU A 71 -25.26 -10.49 9.97
N PRO A 72 -26.08 -9.43 10.15
CA PRO A 72 -26.94 -9.36 11.31
C PRO A 72 -28.16 -10.27 11.07
N GLY A 73 -28.09 -11.51 11.57
CA GLY A 73 -29.31 -12.29 11.89
C GLY A 73 -29.82 -13.29 10.85
N MET A 74 -28.97 -14.13 10.26
CA MET A 74 -29.49 -15.36 9.64
C MET A 74 -29.74 -16.42 10.74
N PRO A 75 -31.01 -16.76 11.07
CA PRO A 75 -31.28 -17.89 11.93
C PRO A 75 -30.79 -19.17 11.24
N ARG A 76 -30.09 -19.99 12.02
CA ARG A 76 -29.57 -21.29 11.62
C ARG A 76 -30.76 -22.14 11.14
N PRO A 77 -30.75 -22.74 9.94
CA PRO A 77 -31.77 -23.72 9.59
C PRO A 77 -31.59 -24.92 10.51
N THR A 78 -32.52 -25.08 11.44
CA THR A 78 -32.67 -26.31 12.23
C THR A 78 -33.15 -27.41 11.28
N THR A 79 -32.26 -28.35 10.97
CA THR A 79 -32.64 -29.70 10.53
C THR A 79 -33.13 -30.49 11.73
#